data_AF-A0A444VTA2-F1
#
_entry.id   AF-A0A444VTA2-F1
#
_cell.length_a   1.000
_cell.length_b   1.000
_cell.length_c   1.000
_cell.angle_alpha   90.00
_cell.angle_beta   90.00
_cell.angle_gamma   90.00
#
_symmetry.space_group_name_H-M   'P 1'
#
loop_
_entity.id
_entity.type
_entity.pdbx_description
1 polymer ?
#
loop_
_entity_poly.entity_id
_entity_poly.type
_entity_poly.pdbx_seq_one_letter_code
_entity_poly.pdbx_strand_id
1 'polypeptide(L)'
;MIKKYGDQINFKIVVLNKKKSFTIDEIQEKFDAQIPVYFDESIAKNCGVISTPQAVLLDQSHNLYYRGNYNKTRYCTDSQSNYAQMAIDSLLSRKDNPSFNALALRAYGCSLPKCTK
;
A
#
# COMPACT_ATOMS: atom_id res chain seq x y z
N MET A 1 10.39 4.20 1.56
CA MET A 1 10.06 2.76 1.57
C MET A 1 10.78 2.02 0.45
N ILE A 2 10.53 2.32 -0.83
CA ILE A 2 11.20 1.65 -1.97
C ILE A 2 12.73 1.69 -1.83
N LYS A 3 13.32 2.88 -1.67
CA LYS A 3 14.77 3.05 -1.46
C LYS A 3 15.34 2.31 -0.23
N LYS A 4 14.50 1.98 0.76
CA LYS A 4 14.94 1.32 2.02
C LYS A 4 14.83 -0.20 1.96
N TYR A 5 13.79 -0.72 1.30
CA TYR A 5 13.45 -2.15 1.33
C TYR A 5 13.47 -2.82 -0.05
N GLY A 6 13.83 -2.11 -1.12
CA GLY A 6 13.76 -2.63 -2.50
C GLY A 6 14.55 -3.92 -2.73
N ASP A 7 15.64 -4.13 -1.97
CA ASP A 7 16.46 -5.35 -2.05
C ASP A 7 15.88 -6.55 -1.27
N GLN A 8 14.85 -6.32 -0.46
CA GLN A 8 14.25 -7.32 0.44
C GLN A 8 12.77 -7.56 0.14
N ILE A 9 12.09 -6.59 -0.47
CA ILE A 9 10.66 -6.60 -0.74
C ILE A 9 10.39 -6.15 -2.17
N ASN A 10 9.54 -6.92 -2.85
CA ASN A 10 9.03 -6.57 -4.16
C ASN A 10 7.90 -5.53 -4.02
N PHE A 11 8.11 -4.35 -4.60
CA PHE A 11 7.09 -3.31 -4.69
C PHE A 11 6.28 -3.45 -5.98
N LYS A 12 4.98 -3.18 -5.91
CA LYS A 12 4.05 -3.13 -7.06
C LYS A 12 3.07 -1.99 -6.83
N ILE A 13 2.67 -1.31 -7.90
CA ILE A 13 1.65 -0.25 -7.84
C ILE A 13 0.42 -0.73 -8.60
N VAL A 14 -0.75 -0.67 -7.96
CA VAL A 14 -2.04 -0.91 -8.62
C VAL A 14 -2.79 0.42 -8.68
N VAL A 15 -3.03 0.91 -9.89
CA VAL A 15 -3.71 2.19 -10.12
C VAL A 15 -5.19 1.95 -10.34
N LEU A 16 -6.00 2.49 -9.44
CA LEU A 16 -7.46 2.46 -9.53
C LEU A 16 -7.96 3.86 -9.87
N ASN A 17 -8.15 4.16 -11.15
CA ASN A 17 -8.75 5.42 -11.58
C ASN A 17 -9.66 5.21 -12.78
N LYS A 18 -10.92 5.65 -12.66
CA LYS A 18 -11.95 5.55 -13.71
C LYS A 18 -12.17 6.86 -14.48
N LYS A 19 -11.59 7.97 -14.00
CA LYS A 19 -11.76 9.32 -14.57
C LYS A 19 -10.59 9.73 -15.46
N LYS A 20 -9.36 9.43 -15.03
CA LYS A 20 -8.12 9.74 -15.75
C LYS A 20 -7.37 8.44 -16.04
N SER A 21 -6.95 8.28 -17.30
CA SER A 21 -5.95 7.28 -17.69
C SER A 21 -4.56 7.77 -17.28
N PHE A 22 -3.70 6.84 -16.87
CA PHE A 22 -2.29 7.10 -16.64
C PHE A 22 -1.47 6.13 -17.48
N THR A 23 -0.28 6.54 -17.89
CA THR A 23 0.72 5.62 -18.44
C THR A 23 1.57 5.01 -17.33
N ILE A 24 2.29 3.94 -17.64
CA ILE A 24 3.25 3.34 -16.70
C ILE A 24 4.35 4.36 -16.38
N ASP A 25 4.90 5.02 -17.41
CA ASP A 25 5.97 6.00 -17.28
C ASP A 25 5.59 7.18 -16.37
N GLU A 26 4.37 7.74 -16.52
CA GLU A 26 3.88 8.82 -15.66
C GLU A 26 3.87 8.41 -14.17
N ILE A 27 3.53 7.16 -13.88
CA ILE A 27 3.49 6.64 -12.51
C ILE A 27 4.91 6.37 -12.00
N GLN A 28 5.76 5.74 -12.81
CA GLN A 28 7.14 5.44 -12.43
C GLN A 28 7.96 6.73 -12.20
N GLU A 29 7.80 7.74 -13.05
CA GLU A 29 8.42 9.05 -12.90
C GLU A 29 7.98 9.72 -11.59
N LYS A 30 6.67 9.69 -11.28
CA LYS A 30 6.12 10.23 -10.03
C LYS A 30 6.74 9.63 -8.78
N PHE A 31 7.12 8.35 -8.82
CA PHE A 31 7.73 7.65 -7.69
C PHE A 31 9.26 7.58 -7.76
N ASP A 32 9.88 8.15 -8.80
CA ASP A 32 11.33 8.06 -9.04
C ASP A 32 11.80 6.59 -8.96
N ALA A 33 11.02 5.67 -9.54
CA ALA A 33 11.24 4.24 -9.40
C ALA A 33 10.64 3.41 -10.54
N GLN A 34 11.43 2.46 -11.05
CA GLN A 34 11.04 1.48 -12.08
C GLN A 34 10.25 0.30 -11.50
N ILE A 35 9.14 0.62 -10.84
CA ILE A 35 8.28 -0.38 -10.18
C ILE A 35 7.23 -0.89 -11.16
N PRO A 36 6.89 -2.20 -11.14
CA PRO A 36 5.76 -2.71 -11.91
C PRO A 36 4.44 -1.99 -11.56
N VAL A 37 3.77 -1.48 -12.59
CA VAL A 37 2.49 -0.77 -12.49
C VAL A 37 1.39 -1.59 -13.16
N TYR A 38 0.26 -1.76 -12.47
CA TYR A 38 -0.91 -2.49 -12.94
C TYR A 38 -2.15 -1.60 -12.91
N PHE A 39 -3.03 -1.79 -13.90
CA PHE A 39 -4.33 -1.11 -14.00
C PHE A 39 -5.52 -2.06 -13.77
N ASP A 40 -5.23 -3.29 -13.31
CA ASP A 40 -6.24 -4.32 -13.06
C ASP A 40 -6.81 -4.21 -11.64
N GLU A 41 -8.09 -3.81 -11.55
CA GLU A 41 -8.85 -3.71 -10.29
C GLU A 41 -8.96 -5.07 -9.55
N SER A 42 -8.87 -6.19 -10.27
CA SER A 42 -8.97 -7.53 -9.69
C SER A 42 -7.85 -7.80 -8.66
N ILE A 43 -6.65 -7.26 -8.88
CA ILE A 43 -5.51 -7.39 -7.96
C ILE A 43 -5.86 -6.76 -6.61
N ALA A 44 -6.39 -5.53 -6.63
CA ALA A 44 -6.78 -4.82 -5.42
C ALA A 44 -7.94 -5.53 -4.70
N LYS A 45 -8.92 -6.03 -5.45
CA LYS A 45 -10.06 -6.79 -4.92
C LYS A 45 -9.60 -8.08 -4.23
N ASN A 46 -8.70 -8.85 -4.85
CA ASN A 46 -8.16 -10.09 -4.29
C ASN A 46 -7.31 -9.85 -3.03
N CYS A 47 -6.69 -8.68 -2.93
CA CYS A 47 -5.99 -8.22 -1.71
C CYS A 47 -6.94 -7.62 -0.65
N GLY A 48 -8.25 -7.58 -0.92
CA GLY A 48 -9.26 -7.04 -0.02
C GLY A 48 -9.20 -5.52 0.16
N VAL A 49 -8.60 -4.77 -0.78
CA VAL A 49 -8.54 -3.30 -0.72
C VAL A 49 -9.96 -2.72 -0.84
N ILE A 50 -10.29 -1.77 0.06
CA ILE A 50 -11.63 -1.16 0.13
C ILE A 50 -11.60 0.35 -0.14
N SER A 51 -10.41 0.96 -0.10
CA SER A 51 -10.23 2.39 -0.36
C SER A 51 -8.85 2.70 -0.90
N THR A 52 -8.70 3.87 -1.52
CA THR A 52 -7.40 4.36 -2.01
C THR A 52 -7.04 5.72 -1.37
N PRO A 53 -5.80 5.91 -0.89
CA PRO A 53 -4.69 4.95 -0.90
C PRO A 53 -4.76 3.94 0.27
N GLN A 54 -4.44 2.67 0.00
CA GLN A 54 -4.15 1.64 1.00
C GLN A 54 -2.89 0.86 0.60
N ALA A 55 -2.13 0.42 1.59
CA ALA A 55 -0.99 -0.48 1.45
C ALA A 55 -1.46 -1.92 1.66
N VAL A 56 -0.84 -2.84 0.92
CA VAL A 56 -0.98 -4.29 1.08
C VAL A 56 0.43 -4.88 1.20
N LEU A 57 0.63 -5.75 2.17
CA LEU A 57 1.82 -6.57 2.32
C LEU A 57 1.40 -8.04 2.32
N LEU A 58 2.02 -8.81 1.43
CA LEU A 58 1.87 -10.25 1.37
C LEU A 58 3.16 -10.91 1.90
N ASP A 59 3.02 -12.03 2.59
CA ASP A 59 4.17 -12.85 3.00
C ASP A 59 4.73 -13.68 1.83
N GLN A 60 5.78 -14.48 2.10
CA GLN A 60 6.42 -15.35 1.10
C GLN A 60 5.49 -16.47 0.58
N SER A 61 4.44 -16.80 1.32
CA SER A 61 3.41 -17.77 0.92
C SER A 61 2.21 -17.08 0.22
N HIS A 62 2.33 -15.79 -0.08
CA HIS A 62 1.28 -14.93 -0.63
C HIS A 62 0.04 -14.76 0.26
N ASN A 63 0.15 -14.98 1.56
CA ASN A 63 -0.93 -14.68 2.50
C ASN A 63 -0.94 -13.18 2.83
N LEU A 64 -2.13 -12.64 3.10
CA LEU A 64 -2.28 -11.26 3.53
C LEU A 64 -1.67 -11.04 4.92
N TYR A 65 -0.55 -10.32 4.98
CA TYR A 65 0.11 -9.98 6.24
C TYR A 65 -0.37 -8.62 6.78
N TYR A 66 -0.54 -7.64 5.88
CA TYR A 66 -1.06 -6.32 6.26
C TYR A 66 -1.91 -5.74 5.15
N ARG A 67 -3.02 -5.10 5.53
CA ARG A 67 -3.82 -4.22 4.66
C ARG A 67 -4.31 -3.04 5.47
N GLY A 68 -3.90 -1.85 5.08
CA GLY A 68 -4.30 -0.65 5.81
C GLY A 68 -3.74 0.62 5.22
N ASN A 69 -3.73 1.65 6.04
CA ASN A 69 -3.18 2.94 5.69
C ASN A 69 -1.64 2.92 5.70
N TYR A 70 -1.03 3.89 5.02
CA TYR A 70 0.40 4.12 5.11
C TYR A 70 0.77 4.82 6.43
N ASN A 71 -0.06 5.79 6.85
CA ASN A 71 0.11 6.53 8.09
C ASN A 71 -1.25 6.82 8.76
N LYS A 72 -1.33 7.49 9.92
CA LYS A 72 -2.61 7.86 10.58
C LYS A 72 -3.49 8.80 9.74
N THR A 73 -2.86 9.64 8.92
CA THR A 73 -3.52 10.49 7.92
C THR A 73 -2.64 10.57 6.66
N ARG A 74 -3.23 11.02 5.55
CA ARG A 74 -2.61 11.01 4.20
C ARG A 74 -1.24 11.71 4.09
N TYR A 75 -1.04 12.81 4.81
CA TYR A 75 0.18 13.63 4.74
C TYR A 75 0.95 13.65 6.06
N CYS A 76 0.75 12.62 6.89
CA CYS A 76 1.44 12.53 8.17
C CYS A 76 2.86 12.00 7.99
N THR A 77 3.81 12.66 8.65
CA THR A 77 5.23 12.29 8.70
C THR A 77 5.65 11.71 10.06
N ASP A 78 4.69 11.55 10.97
CA ASP A 78 4.91 10.96 12.29
C ASP A 78 5.31 9.49 12.12
N SER A 79 6.54 9.19 12.55
CA SER A 79 7.12 7.86 12.46
C SER A 79 6.39 6.84 13.33
N GLN A 80 5.75 7.28 14.42
CA GLN A 80 4.99 6.40 15.32
C GLN A 80 3.70 5.88 14.69
N SER A 81 3.30 6.43 13.56
CA SER A 81 2.15 5.98 12.80
C SER A 81 2.50 5.50 11.39
N ASN A 82 3.78 5.20 11.07
CA ASN A 82 4.18 4.60 9.79
C ASN A 82 3.77 3.11 9.68
N TYR A 83 2.47 2.81 9.66
CA TYR A 83 1.94 1.46 9.78
C TYR A 83 2.44 0.49 8.70
N ALA A 84 2.52 0.94 7.44
CA ALA A 84 3.06 0.09 6.36
C ALA A 84 4.55 -0.24 6.59
N GLN A 85 5.31 0.69 7.16
CA GLN A 85 6.71 0.44 7.51
C GLN A 85 6.82 -0.53 8.69
N MET A 86 6.02 -0.33 9.75
CA MET A 86 5.96 -1.24 10.90
C MET A 86 5.62 -2.67 10.47
N ALA A 87 4.69 -2.83 9.51
CA ALA A 87 4.36 -4.12 8.93
C ALA A 87 5.56 -4.78 8.24
N ILE A 88 6.29 -4.02 7.42
CA ILE A 88 7.50 -4.48 6.74
C ILE A 88 8.58 -4.87 7.75
N ASP A 89 8.85 -4.01 8.73
CA ASP A 89 9.91 -4.21 9.73
C ASP A 89 9.62 -5.47 10.57
N SER A 90 8.36 -5.72 10.94
CA SER A 90 7.97 -6.94 11.66
C SER A 90 8.08 -8.19 10.78
N LEU A 91 7.59 -8.15 9.53
CA LEU A 91 7.69 -9.29 8.61
C LEU A 91 9.15 -9.70 8.37
N LEU A 92 10.04 -8.72 8.15
CA LEU A 92 11.46 -8.99 7.88
C LEU A 92 12.23 -9.44 9.12
N SER A 93 11.92 -8.89 10.30
CA SER A 93 12.61 -9.25 11.54
C SER A 93 12.17 -10.61 12.10
N ARG A 94 11.07 -11.21 11.59
CA ARG A 94 10.42 -12.41 12.14
C ARG A 94 10.08 -12.29 13.63
N LYS A 95 9.99 -11.06 14.14
CA LYS A 95 9.56 -10.74 15.50
C LYS A 95 8.07 -10.42 15.49
N ASP A 96 7.43 -10.63 16.64
CA ASP A 96 5.99 -10.62 16.90
C ASP A 96 5.11 -9.77 15.99
N ASN A 97 3.89 -10.28 15.77
CA ASN A 97 2.85 -9.59 15.00
C ASN A 97 2.71 -8.13 15.46
N PRO A 98 2.83 -7.16 14.55
CA PRO A 98 2.78 -5.76 14.91
C PRO A 98 1.36 -5.44 15.39
N SER A 99 1.25 -4.92 16.62
CA SER A 99 -0.03 -4.44 17.14
C SER A 99 -0.41 -3.14 16.44
N PHE A 100 -1.18 -3.25 15.36
CA PHE A 100 -1.73 -2.09 14.68
C PHE A 100 -2.91 -1.52 15.46
N ASN A 101 -2.88 -0.22 15.73
CA ASN A 101 -4.06 0.45 16.30
C ASN A 101 -5.17 0.58 15.23
N ALA A 102 -6.38 0.95 15.67
CA ALA A 102 -7.55 1.07 14.80
C ALA A 102 -7.35 2.05 13.62
N LEU A 103 -6.44 3.02 13.74
CA LEU A 103 -6.16 4.00 12.68
C LEU A 103 -5.37 3.40 11.51
N ALA A 104 -4.67 2.28 11.72
CA ALA A 104 -4.03 1.55 10.63
C ALA A 104 -5.07 0.95 9.68
N LEU A 105 -6.21 0.51 10.21
CA LEU A 105 -7.24 -0.20 9.43
C LEU A 105 -8.40 0.72 8.98
N ARG A 106 -8.55 1.89 9.61
CA ARG A 106 -9.60 2.85 9.27
C ARG A 106 -9.26 3.63 8.00
N ALA A 107 -9.88 3.25 6.89
CA ALA A 107 -9.78 3.98 5.63
C ALA A 107 -10.08 5.49 5.79
N TYR A 108 -9.15 6.35 5.34
CA TYR A 108 -9.37 7.79 5.18
C TYR A 108 -9.43 8.23 3.70
N GLY A 109 -9.32 7.27 2.78
CA GLY A 109 -9.26 7.49 1.34
C GLY A 109 -10.63 7.51 0.66
N CYS A 110 -10.60 7.48 -0.66
CA CYS A 110 -11.77 7.26 -1.50
C CYS A 110 -12.20 5.78 -1.42
N SER A 111 -13.45 5.50 -1.09
CA SER A 111 -13.98 4.13 -1.10
C SER A 111 -14.13 3.57 -2.52
N LEU A 112 -13.92 2.27 -2.67
CA LEU A 112 -14.12 1.53 -3.92
C LEU A 112 -15.51 0.85 -3.94
N PRO A 113 -16.11 0.56 -5.12
CA PRO A 113 -15.58 0.77 -6.48
C PRO A 113 -15.90 2.15 -7.07
N LYS A 114 -16.69 2.98 -6.36
CA LYS A 114 -17.10 4.33 -6.77
C LYS A 114 -16.48 5.38 -5.85
N CYS A 115 -15.37 5.98 -6.29
CA CYS A 115 -14.83 7.20 -5.71
C CYS A 115 -15.61 8.39 -6.30
N THR A 116 -16.58 8.90 -5.54
CA THR A 116 -17.41 10.07 -5.92
C THR A 116 -16.91 11.38 -5.34
N LYS A 117 -15.85 11.36 -4.50
CA LYS A 117 -15.20 12.58 -4.02
C LYS A 117 -14.36 13.26 -5.11
#